data_AF-A0ABD2MGQ2-F1
#
_entry.id   AF-A0ABD2MGQ2-F1
#
_cell.length_a   1.000
_cell.length_b   1.000
_cell.length_c   1.000
_cell.angle_alpha   90.00
_cell.angle_beta   90.00
_cell.angle_gamma   90.00
#
_symmetry.space_group_name_H-M   'P 1'
#
loop_
_entity.id
_entity.type
_entity.pdbx_description
1 polymer ?
#
loop_
_entity_poly.entity_id
_entity_poly.type
_entity_poly.pdbx_seq_one_letter_code
_entity_poly.pdbx_strand_id
1 'polypeptide(L)'
;MIQAYSITSVLTAEEICFFLTKLSDSTNLTFLDKTSSELSDRQLFYFANFNSAQLQVLKQLLVSMRSKNSRNIIKTLVVCLFELRTEASNNFIAFVFEIDNEIKISDFCESVINSFEGDVLPTHLLRRVRITATNKSLIQ
;
A
#
# COMPACT_ATOMS: atom_id res chain seq x y z
N MET A 1 24.46 0.65 -23.43
CA MET A 1 24.41 0.35 -21.98
C MET A 1 23.12 -0.40 -21.73
N ILE A 2 23.16 -1.71 -21.47
CA ILE A 2 21.96 -2.53 -21.27
C ILE A 2 21.76 -2.64 -19.76
N GLN A 3 20.73 -1.98 -19.23
CA GLN A 3 20.28 -2.19 -17.86
C GLN A 3 19.28 -3.34 -17.87
N ALA A 4 19.68 -4.48 -17.29
CA ALA A 4 18.77 -5.58 -17.01
C ALA A 4 18.12 -5.31 -15.64
N TYR A 5 16.84 -4.95 -15.64
CA TYR A 5 16.03 -4.92 -14.43
C TYR A 5 15.47 -6.33 -14.20
N SER A 6 15.90 -6.97 -13.11
CA SER A 6 15.31 -8.21 -12.64
C SER A 6 14.15 -7.85 -11.73
N ILE A 7 12.93 -8.01 -12.23
CA ILE A 7 11.68 -7.83 -11.47
C ILE A 7 11.36 -9.19 -10.85
N THR A 8 11.85 -9.43 -9.63
CA THR A 8 11.46 -10.62 -8.86
C THR A 8 10.38 -10.22 -7.86
N SER A 9 9.13 -10.17 -8.30
CA SER A 9 7.99 -10.11 -7.38
C SER A 9 7.92 -11.43 -6.60
N VAL A 10 8.10 -11.40 -5.28
CA VAL A 10 7.97 -12.59 -4.43
C VAL A 10 6.47 -12.81 -4.13
N LEU A 11 5.78 -13.41 -5.09
CA LEU A 11 4.45 -13.96 -4.89
C LEU A 11 4.57 -15.40 -4.41
N THR A 12 3.92 -15.70 -3.30
CA THR A 12 3.82 -17.06 -2.77
C THR A 12 2.90 -17.91 -3.64
N ALA A 13 3.04 -19.24 -3.58
CA ALA A 13 2.14 -20.16 -4.27
C ALA A 13 0.68 -19.97 -3.84
N GLU A 14 0.45 -19.61 -2.57
CA GLU A 14 -0.89 -19.31 -2.04
C GLU A 14 -1.49 -18.06 -2.68
N GLU A 15 -0.70 -17.01 -2.87
CA GLU A 15 -1.13 -15.79 -3.54
C GLU A 15 -1.45 -16.07 -5.00
N ILE A 16 -0.60 -16.81 -5.71
CA ILE A 16 -0.83 -17.21 -7.10
C ILE A 16 -2.12 -18.02 -7.22
N CYS A 17 -2.33 -19.01 -6.34
CA CYS A 17 -3.57 -19.79 -6.30
C CYS A 17 -4.79 -18.92 -6.01
N PHE A 18 -4.69 -17.97 -5.09
CA PHE A 18 -5.75 -17.02 -4.79
C PHE A 18 -6.09 -16.17 -6.03
N PHE A 19 -5.06 -15.61 -6.70
CA PHE A 19 -5.23 -14.84 -7.94
C PHE A 19 -5.88 -15.65 -9.05
N LEU A 20 -5.38 -16.86 -9.33
CA LEU A 20 -5.90 -17.73 -10.38
C LEU A 20 -7.33 -18.21 -10.08
N THR A 21 -7.64 -18.53 -8.82
CA THR A 21 -9.00 -18.89 -8.40
C THR A 21 -9.95 -17.72 -8.61
N LYS A 22 -9.54 -16.50 -8.23
CA LYS A 22 -10.36 -15.31 -8.40
C LYS A 22 -10.50 -14.86 -9.85
N LEU A 23 -9.48 -15.06 -10.68
CA LEU A 23 -9.59 -14.91 -12.13
C LEU A 23 -10.54 -15.95 -12.74
N SER A 24 -10.55 -17.18 -12.25
CA SER A 24 -11.49 -18.22 -12.70
C SER A 24 -12.94 -17.92 -12.28
N ASP A 25 -13.14 -17.28 -11.13
CA ASP A 25 -14.45 -16.85 -10.61
C ASP A 25 -14.98 -15.58 -11.33
N SER A 26 -14.14 -14.90 -12.11
CA SER A 26 -14.42 -13.58 -12.72
C SER A 26 -15.51 -13.57 -13.81
N THR A 27 -16.16 -14.71 -14.08
CA THR A 27 -17.37 -14.70 -14.91
C THR A 27 -18.57 -14.06 -14.21
N ASN A 28 -18.58 -13.92 -12.87
CA ASN A 28 -19.70 -13.25 -12.17
C ASN A 28 -19.37 -12.49 -10.87
N LEU A 29 -18.12 -12.44 -10.40
CA LEU A 29 -17.76 -11.75 -9.16
C LEU A 29 -16.69 -10.69 -9.39
N THR A 30 -17.10 -9.43 -9.22
CA THR A 30 -16.24 -8.28 -8.96
C THR A 30 -15.23 -8.61 -7.85
N PHE A 31 -13.94 -8.42 -8.12
CA PHE A 31 -12.81 -8.83 -7.25
C PHE A 31 -12.88 -8.15 -5.87
N LEU A 32 -13.55 -7.00 -5.85
CA LEU A 32 -14.03 -6.25 -4.70
C LEU A 32 -15.51 -6.00 -4.94
N ASP A 33 -16.38 -6.83 -4.37
CA ASP A 33 -17.83 -6.64 -4.48
C ASP A 33 -18.18 -5.18 -4.16
N LYS A 34 -18.75 -4.47 -5.15
CA LYS A 34 -18.80 -3.00 -5.31
C LYS A 34 -19.39 -2.20 -4.14
N THR A 35 -19.82 -2.88 -3.09
CA THR A 35 -20.58 -2.32 -1.97
C THR A 35 -20.12 -2.80 -0.60
N SER A 36 -19.24 -3.82 -0.51
CA SER A 36 -18.75 -4.26 0.80
C SER A 36 -17.59 -3.36 1.25
N SER A 37 -17.89 -2.51 2.21
CA SER A 37 -17.02 -1.48 2.75
C SER A 37 -15.72 -1.97 3.38
N GLU A 38 -15.45 -3.28 3.44
CA GLU A 38 -14.34 -3.84 4.19
C GLU A 38 -13.78 -5.09 3.50
N LEU A 39 -12.55 -4.99 2.98
CA LEU A 39 -11.74 -6.16 2.65
C LEU A 39 -11.54 -7.01 3.91
N SER A 40 -11.72 -8.33 3.82
CA SER A 40 -11.38 -9.22 4.93
C SER A 40 -9.89 -9.17 5.25
N ASP A 41 -9.50 -9.45 6.49
CA ASP A 41 -8.09 -9.47 6.90
C ASP A 41 -7.23 -10.41 6.04
N ARG A 42 -7.80 -11.52 5.57
CA ARG A 42 -7.11 -12.43 4.64
C ARG A 42 -6.85 -11.76 3.29
N GLN A 43 -7.83 -11.05 2.73
CA GLN A 43 -7.65 -10.32 1.48
C GLN A 43 -6.66 -9.16 1.65
N LEU A 44 -6.73 -8.42 2.76
CA LEU A 44 -5.77 -7.37 3.09
C LEU A 44 -4.35 -7.93 3.18
N PHE A 45 -4.20 -9.10 3.79
CA PHE A 45 -2.91 -9.78 3.88
C PHE A 45 -2.41 -10.20 2.50
N TYR A 46 -3.25 -10.75 1.62
CA TYR A 46 -2.82 -11.13 0.27
C TYR A 46 -2.41 -9.92 -0.58
N PHE A 47 -3.14 -8.80 -0.52
CA PHE A 47 -2.82 -7.63 -1.33
C PHE A 47 -1.69 -6.77 -0.78
N ALA A 48 -1.70 -6.52 0.54
CA ALA A 48 -0.81 -5.55 1.16
C ALA A 48 0.23 -6.20 2.09
N ASN A 49 0.09 -7.49 2.42
CA ASN A 49 0.86 -8.16 3.49
C ASN A 49 0.66 -7.50 4.88
N PHE A 50 -0.50 -6.87 5.07
CA PHE A 50 -0.91 -6.25 6.32
C PHE A 50 -2.30 -6.71 6.70
N ASN A 51 -2.56 -6.83 8.00
CA ASN A 51 -3.92 -6.97 8.52
C ASN A 51 -4.56 -5.58 8.75
N SER A 52 -5.88 -5.57 9.01
CA SER A 52 -6.64 -4.34 9.24
C SER A 52 -6.06 -3.50 10.37
N ALA A 53 -5.65 -4.11 11.49
CA ALA A 53 -5.07 -3.38 12.62
C ALA A 53 -3.78 -2.63 12.24
N GLN A 54 -2.88 -3.28 11.47
CA GLN A 54 -1.66 -2.64 10.98
C GLN A 54 -1.96 -1.51 9.99
N LEU A 55 -2.93 -1.70 9.10
CA LEU A 55 -3.37 -0.64 8.18
C LEU A 55 -4.01 0.54 8.90
N GLN A 56 -4.74 0.32 10.00
CA GLN A 56 -5.24 1.40 10.84
C GLN A 56 -4.10 2.19 11.50
N VAL A 57 -3.04 1.51 11.97
CA VAL A 57 -1.85 2.19 12.51
C VAL A 57 -1.17 3.02 11.41
N LEU A 58 -1.00 2.47 10.22
CA LEU A 58 -0.40 3.20 9.09
C LEU A 58 -1.23 4.43 8.71
N LYS A 59 -2.57 4.27 8.60
CA LYS A 59 -3.50 5.39 8.40
C LYS A 59 -3.40 6.43 9.51
N GLN A 60 -3.14 6.01 10.75
CA GLN A 60 -2.99 6.95 11.85
C GLN A 60 -1.70 7.78 11.71
N LEU A 61 -0.63 7.21 11.17
CA LEU A 61 0.64 7.89 10.93
C LEU A 61 0.56 8.88 9.75
N LEU A 62 -0.26 8.60 8.73
CA LEU A 62 -0.45 9.44 7.54
C LEU A 62 -1.52 10.52 7.78
N VAL A 63 -1.22 11.44 8.70
CA VAL A 63 -2.15 12.48 9.16
C VAL A 63 -2.58 13.41 8.03
N SER A 64 -1.67 13.78 7.13
CA SER A 64 -1.92 14.66 5.99
C SER A 64 -2.97 14.10 5.02
N MET A 65 -3.05 12.77 4.85
CA MET A 65 -4.09 12.11 4.04
C MET A 65 -5.50 12.26 4.61
N ARG A 66 -5.63 12.45 5.93
CA ARG A 66 -6.95 12.56 6.61
C ARG A 66 -7.74 13.78 6.13
N SER A 67 -7.04 14.83 5.73
CA SER A 67 -7.65 16.10 5.29
C SER A 67 -8.14 16.09 3.85
N LYS A 68 -7.53 15.27 2.97
CA LYS A 68 -7.77 15.30 1.52
C LYS A 68 -8.73 14.23 1.00
N ASN A 69 -8.73 13.02 1.59
CA ASN A 69 -9.48 11.86 1.05
C ASN A 69 -10.02 10.92 2.13
N SER A 70 -10.71 11.45 3.15
CA SER A 70 -11.12 10.70 4.35
C SER A 70 -11.95 9.44 4.09
N ARG A 71 -12.73 9.39 3.00
CA ARG A 71 -13.67 8.29 2.73
C ARG A 71 -13.00 6.99 2.25
N ASN A 72 -11.74 6.99 1.82
CA ASN A 72 -11.15 5.74 1.31
C ASN A 72 -9.64 5.55 1.51
N ILE A 73 -9.06 6.11 2.57
CA ILE A 73 -7.62 6.02 2.86
C ILE A 73 -7.14 4.56 2.90
N ILE A 74 -7.93 3.63 3.44
CA ILE A 74 -7.55 2.20 3.49
C ILE A 74 -7.45 1.61 2.09
N LYS A 75 -8.40 1.86 1.17
CA LYS A 75 -8.29 1.39 -0.21
C LYS A 75 -7.08 2.01 -0.91
N THR A 76 -6.85 3.32 -0.73
CA THR A 76 -5.69 4.01 -1.29
C THR A 76 -4.38 3.39 -0.78
N LEU A 77 -4.30 3.04 0.51
CA LEU A 77 -3.14 2.36 1.08
C LEU A 77 -2.96 0.96 0.52
N VAL A 78 -4.03 0.17 0.43
CA VAL A 78 -3.95 -1.19 -0.10
C VAL A 78 -3.53 -1.18 -1.57
N VAL A 79 -4.06 -0.25 -2.38
CA VAL A 79 -3.67 -0.08 -3.79
C VAL A 79 -2.18 0.28 -3.90
N CYS A 80 -1.72 1.26 -3.10
CA CYS A 80 -0.32 1.68 -3.14
C CYS A 80 0.63 0.57 -2.66
N LEU A 81 0.30 -0.14 -1.59
CA LEU A 81 1.09 -1.25 -1.10
C LEU A 81 1.11 -2.42 -2.08
N PHE A 82 -0.01 -2.65 -2.78
CA PHE A 82 -0.08 -3.66 -3.83
C PHE A 82 0.79 -3.29 -5.04
N GLU A 83 0.77 -2.03 -5.49
CA GLU A 83 1.66 -1.54 -6.55
C GLU A 83 3.14 -1.73 -6.17
N LEU A 84 3.54 -1.23 -4.98
CA LEU A 84 4.92 -1.33 -4.50
C LEU A 84 5.39 -2.78 -4.34
N ARG A 85 4.47 -3.71 -4.08
CA ARG A 85 4.77 -5.13 -3.91
C ARG A 85 4.92 -5.87 -5.24
N THR A 86 3.99 -5.61 -6.16
CA THR A 86 3.85 -6.41 -7.39
C THR A 86 4.54 -5.78 -8.58
N GLU A 87 4.82 -4.48 -8.53
CA GLU A 87 5.27 -3.68 -9.67
C GLU A 87 4.36 -3.87 -10.90
N ALA A 88 3.08 -4.20 -10.66
CA ALA A 88 2.12 -4.43 -11.71
C ALA A 88 1.74 -3.12 -12.41
N SER A 89 1.32 -3.23 -13.67
CA SER A 89 0.88 -2.06 -14.44
C SER A 89 -0.38 -1.44 -13.85
N ASN A 90 -0.53 -0.12 -13.96
CA ASN A 90 -1.72 0.59 -13.48
C ASN A 90 -3.01 0.02 -14.08
N ASN A 91 -3.00 -0.37 -15.35
CA ASN A 91 -4.11 -1.08 -15.99
C ASN A 91 -4.53 -2.35 -15.25
N PHE A 92 -3.56 -3.19 -14.87
CA PHE A 92 -3.83 -4.42 -14.12
C PHE A 92 -4.37 -4.11 -12.71
N ILE A 93 -3.75 -3.16 -12.01
CA ILE A 93 -4.19 -2.75 -10.67
C ILE A 93 -5.60 -2.14 -10.73
N ALA A 94 -5.89 -1.31 -11.73
CA ALA A 94 -7.21 -0.73 -11.94
C ALA A 94 -8.28 -1.79 -12.21
N PHE A 95 -7.93 -2.83 -12.96
CA PHE A 95 -8.80 -4.00 -13.15
C PHE A 95 -9.03 -4.76 -11.83
N VAL A 96 -7.96 -5.07 -11.08
CA VAL A 96 -8.02 -5.79 -9.80
C VAL A 96 -8.83 -5.03 -8.73
N PHE A 97 -8.71 -3.71 -8.67
CA PHE A 97 -9.35 -2.88 -7.65
C PHE A 97 -10.64 -2.17 -8.12
N GLU A 98 -11.07 -2.47 -9.35
CA GLU A 98 -12.21 -1.85 -10.03
C GLU A 98 -12.19 -0.33 -9.93
N ILE A 99 -11.09 0.25 -10.41
CA ILE A 99 -10.87 1.67 -10.45
C ILE A 99 -11.11 2.12 -11.89
N ASP A 100 -12.10 2.99 -12.10
CA ASP A 100 -12.58 3.39 -13.43
C ASP A 100 -11.50 4.00 -14.34
N ASN A 101 -10.40 4.49 -13.75
CA ASN A 101 -9.34 5.15 -14.48
C ASN A 101 -7.98 4.80 -13.85
N GLU A 102 -7.11 4.19 -14.65
CA GLU A 102 -5.75 3.78 -14.25
C GLU A 102 -4.87 4.95 -13.79
N ILE A 103 -5.13 6.17 -14.25
CA ILE A 103 -4.39 7.37 -13.83
C ILE A 103 -4.56 7.60 -12.32
N LYS A 104 -5.72 7.23 -11.75
CA LYS A 104 -5.98 7.35 -10.30
C LYS A 104 -5.04 6.48 -9.46
N ILE A 105 -4.45 5.42 -10.03
CA ILE A 105 -3.49 4.57 -9.32
C ILE A 105 -2.24 5.39 -8.97
N SER A 106 -1.68 6.10 -9.95
CA SER A 106 -0.55 6.99 -9.73
C SER A 106 -0.88 8.09 -8.73
N ASP A 107 -2.07 8.71 -8.82
CA ASP A 107 -2.51 9.73 -7.86
C ASP A 107 -2.61 9.17 -6.43
N PHE A 108 -3.10 7.92 -6.28
CA PHE A 108 -3.18 7.24 -5.00
C PHE A 108 -1.80 7.01 -4.40
N CYS A 109 -0.87 6.52 -5.20
CA CYS A 109 0.48 6.21 -4.76
C CYS A 109 1.28 7.46 -4.45
N GLU A 110 1.21 8.49 -5.29
CA GLU A 110 1.83 9.77 -5.03
C GLU A 110 1.29 10.40 -3.74
N SER A 111 -0.03 10.33 -3.51
CA SER A 111 -0.65 10.84 -2.27
C SER A 111 -0.14 10.11 -1.03
N VAL A 112 0.00 8.77 -1.09
CA VAL A 112 0.53 7.97 0.03
C VAL A 112 2.01 8.28 0.27
N ILE A 113 2.82 8.33 -0.78
CA ILE A 113 4.27 8.61 -0.70
C ILE A 113 4.50 10.01 -0.12
N ASN A 114 3.86 11.04 -0.69
CA ASN A 114 4.00 12.43 -0.21
C ASN A 114 3.58 12.56 1.27
N SER A 115 2.54 11.85 1.68
CA SER A 115 2.08 11.86 3.06
C SER A 115 3.05 11.13 4.00
N PHE A 116 3.62 10.03 3.54
CA PHE A 116 4.64 9.30 4.29
C PHE A 116 5.91 10.15 4.47
N GLU A 117 6.34 10.84 3.42
CA GLU A 117 7.48 11.75 3.45
C GLU A 117 7.24 12.97 4.36
N GLY A 118 6.02 13.49 4.38
CA GLY A 118 5.66 14.64 5.23
C GLY A 118 5.44 14.30 6.69
N ASP A 119 4.77 13.18 6.98
CA ASP A 119 4.29 12.89 8.34
C ASP A 119 5.21 11.91 9.09
N VAL A 120 5.76 10.91 8.39
CA VAL A 120 6.46 9.79 9.01
C VAL A 120 7.97 9.99 9.02
N LEU A 121 8.55 10.33 7.87
CA LEU A 121 10.01 10.49 7.76
C LEU A 121 10.59 11.54 8.72
N PRO A 122 10.01 12.76 8.88
CA PRO A 122 10.61 13.77 9.74
C PRO A 122 10.61 13.30 11.20
N THR A 123 9.54 12.64 11.63
CA THR A 123 9.40 12.10 12.98
C THR A 123 10.45 11.01 13.28
N HIS A 124 10.78 10.17 12.29
CA HIS A 124 11.77 9.11 12.44
C HIS A 124 13.22 9.59 12.32
N LEU A 125 13.49 10.53 11.41
CA LEU A 125 14.82 11.15 11.27
C LEU A 125 15.18 11.98 12.50
N LEU A 126 14.24 12.76 13.03
CA LEU A 126 14.43 13.54 14.26
C LEU A 126 14.67 12.63 15.48
N ARG A 127 14.07 11.45 15.54
CA ARG A 127 14.30 10.47 16.61
C ARG A 127 15.73 9.92 16.60
N ARG A 128 16.29 9.64 15.42
CA ARG A 128 17.70 9.22 15.28
C ARG A 128 18.67 10.35 15.65
N VAL A 129 18.39 11.59 15.23
CA VAL A 129 19.24 12.74 15.58
C VAL A 129 19.24 12.98 17.09
N ARG A 130 18.10 12.86 17.78
CA ARG A 130 18.03 12.99 19.24
C ARG A 130 18.84 11.93 19.98
N ILE A 131 18.76 10.66 19.59
CA ILE A 131 19.55 9.57 20.22
C ILE A 131 21.07 9.82 20.07
N THR A 132 21.48 10.36 18.92
CA THR A 132 22.89 10.68 18.68
C THR A 132 23.35 11.90 19.50
N ALA A 133 22.46 12.84 19.78
CA ALA A 133 22.75 14.01 20.61
C ALA A 133 22.86 13.67 22.11
N THR A 134 21.98 12.81 22.65
CA THR A 134 22.04 12.40 24.07
C THR A 134 23.25 11.51 24.39
N ASN A 135 23.73 10.71 23.43
CA ASN A 135 24.95 9.93 23.62
C ASN A 135 26.23 10.78 23.58
N LYS A 136 26.21 11.96 22.96
CA LYS A 136 27.35 12.89 22.99
C LYS A 136 27.43 13.69 24.31
N SER A 137 26.30 13.91 24.99
CA SER A 137 26.26 14.61 26.29
C SER A 137 26.58 13.73 27.50
N LEU A 138 26.75 12.42 27.32
CA LEU A 138 27.12 11.46 28.38
C LEU A 138 28.61 11.07 28.34
N ILE A 139 29.41 11.69 27.46
CA ILE A 139 30.86 11.46 27.31
C ILE A 139 31.64 12.74 27.67
N GLN A 140 31.06 13.64 28.46
CA GLN A 140 31.75 14.75 29.12
C GLN A 140 31.54 14.64 30.62
#